data_AF-A0A377LW86-F1
#
_entry.id   AF-A0A377LW86-F1
#
_cell.length_a   1.000
_cell.length_b   1.000
_cell.length_c   1.000
_cell.angle_alpha   90.00
_cell.angle_beta   90.00
_cell.angle_gamma   90.00
#
_symmetry.space_group_name_H-M   'P 1'
#
loop_
_entity.id
_entity.type
_entity.pdbx_description
1 polymer ?
#
loop_
_entity_poly.entity_id
_entity_poly.type
_entity_poly.pdbx_seq_one_letter_code
_entity_poly.pdbx_strand_id
1 'polypeptide(L)'
;MARKEIFYTVEDKGRDHGKVFYIREMSATQAEWWAIRAGLAMAKNGVNLPDNFQIWVWQAWRKSASKWWLKSLQRMHGLSWTN
;
A
#
# COMPACT_ATOMS: atom_id res chain seq x y z
N MET A 1 8.26 14.70 11.94
CA MET A 1 6.95 14.29 12.48
C MET A 1 7.14 13.02 13.29
N ALA A 2 6.73 13.02 14.56
CA ALA A 2 6.75 11.83 15.42
C ALA A 2 5.65 10.86 14.99
N ARG A 3 5.94 9.56 15.03
CA ARG A 3 4.99 8.48 14.69
C ARG A 3 4.17 8.10 15.91
N LYS A 4 2.95 7.60 15.72
CA LYS A 4 2.16 7.08 16.85
C LYS A 4 2.77 5.78 17.37
N GLU A 5 2.82 5.64 18.68
CA GLU A 5 3.38 4.50 19.38
C GLU A 5 2.40 4.03 20.45
N ILE A 6 2.20 2.72 20.57
CA ILE A 6 1.33 2.11 21.58
C ILE A 6 1.99 0.86 22.16
N PHE A 7 1.68 0.60 23.43
CA PHE A 7 2.01 -0.65 24.09
C PHE A 7 0.72 -1.45 24.26
N TYR A 8 0.68 -2.63 23.67
CA TYR A 8 -0.46 -3.52 23.73
C TYR A 8 -0.12 -4.72 24.60
N THR A 9 -0.87 -4.90 25.68
CA THR A 9 -0.79 -6.08 26.54
C THR A 9 -1.84 -7.08 26.11
N VAL A 10 -1.44 -8.32 25.88
CA VAL A 10 -2.39 -9.40 25.56
C VAL A 10 -3.06 -9.86 26.84
N GLU A 11 -4.36 -9.59 26.97
CA GLU A 11 -5.18 -10.01 28.12
C GLU A 11 -5.89 -11.36 27.87
N ASP A 12 -5.98 -11.78 26.62
CA ASP A 12 -6.65 -13.04 26.26
C ASP A 12 -5.83 -14.27 26.70
N LYS A 13 -6.53 -15.32 27.14
CA LYS A 13 -5.92 -16.60 27.52
C LYS A 13 -5.28 -17.27 26.30
N GLY A 14 -3.98 -17.56 26.36
CA GLY A 14 -3.26 -18.24 25.28
C GLY A 14 -1.73 -18.11 25.38
N ARG A 15 -1.03 -18.49 24.30
CA ARG A 15 0.45 -18.49 24.19
C ARG A 15 1.11 -17.15 24.56
N ASP A 16 0.40 -16.05 24.30
CA ASP A 16 0.92 -14.69 24.46
C ASP A 16 0.32 -13.93 25.64
N HIS A 17 -0.50 -14.57 26.47
CA HIS A 17 -1.11 -13.94 27.65
C HIS A 17 -0.06 -13.25 28.53
N GLY A 18 -0.27 -11.97 28.83
CA GLY A 18 0.61 -11.14 29.64
C GLY A 18 1.83 -10.55 28.90
N LYS A 19 2.03 -10.86 27.61
CA LYS A 19 3.10 -10.24 26.83
C LYS A 19 2.72 -8.82 26.40
N VAL A 20 3.72 -7.94 26.39
CA VAL A 20 3.60 -6.55 25.94
C VAL A 20 4.26 -6.40 24.57
N PHE A 21 3.50 -5.92 23.61
CA PHE A 21 3.96 -5.60 22.26
C PHE A 21 4.07 -4.10 22.09
N TYR A 22 5.25 -3.67 21.65
CA TYR A 22 5.46 -2.30 21.20
C TYR A 22 5.07 -2.20 19.73
N ILE A 23 4.03 -1.40 19.45
CA ILE A 23 3.50 -1.19 18.11
C ILE A 23 3.76 0.26 17.74
N ARG A 24 4.46 0.45 16.62
CA ARG A 24 4.73 1.76 16.05
C ARG A 24 4.13 1.90 14.67
N GLU A 25 3.57 3.07 14.41
CA GLU A 25 2.94 3.42 13.16
C GLU A 25 3.92 3.34 11.97
N MET A 26 3.54 2.53 10.98
CA MET A 26 4.27 2.34 9.72
C MET A 26 4.25 3.62 8.86
N SER A 27 5.20 3.79 7.94
CA SER A 27 5.12 4.93 7.00
C SER A 27 3.96 4.75 6.03
N ALA A 28 3.37 5.84 5.56
CA ALA A 28 2.28 5.79 4.58
C ALA A 28 2.68 4.95 3.36
N THR A 29 3.87 5.19 2.79
CA THR A 29 4.37 4.44 1.64
C THR A 29 4.54 2.94 1.93
N GLN A 30 5.06 2.58 3.10
CA GLN A 30 5.20 1.17 3.48
C GLN A 30 3.83 0.50 3.71
N ALA A 31 2.90 1.24 4.33
CA ALA A 31 1.54 0.77 4.59
C ALA A 31 0.78 0.53 3.27
N GLU A 32 0.91 1.43 2.28
CA GLU A 32 0.33 1.28 0.95
C GLU A 32 0.83 0.01 0.25
N TRP A 33 2.14 -0.22 0.24
CA TRP A 33 2.72 -1.43 -0.36
C TRP A 33 2.29 -2.71 0.36
N TRP A 34 2.17 -2.68 1.69
CA TRP A 34 1.65 -3.80 2.46
C TRP A 34 0.16 -4.06 2.14
N ALA A 35 -0.65 -3.02 2.05
CA ALA A 35 -2.08 -3.11 1.74
C ALA A 35 -2.34 -3.71 0.36
N ILE A 36 -1.54 -3.33 -0.65
CA ILE A 36 -1.62 -3.94 -1.99
C ILE A 36 -1.34 -5.45 -1.92
N ARG A 37 -0.28 -5.86 -1.19
CA ARG A 37 0.06 -7.28 -1.03
C ARG A 37 -1.03 -8.07 -0.31
N ALA A 38 -1.60 -7.50 0.76
CA ALA A 38 -2.72 -8.10 1.47
C ALA A 38 -3.95 -8.25 0.56
N GLY A 39 -4.28 -7.19 -0.20
CA GLY A 39 -5.37 -7.20 -1.18
C GLY A 39 -5.21 -8.29 -2.24
N LEU A 40 -4.02 -8.43 -2.82
CA LEU A 40 -3.72 -9.47 -3.81
C LEU A 40 -3.79 -10.88 -3.22
N ALA A 41 -3.34 -11.07 -1.98
CA ALA A 41 -3.43 -12.35 -1.30
C ALA A 41 -4.89 -12.73 -1.00
N MET A 42 -5.72 -11.77 -0.60
CA MET A 42 -7.16 -11.98 -0.42
C MET A 42 -7.85 -12.31 -1.75
N ALA A 43 -7.55 -11.56 -2.81
CA ALA A 43 -8.07 -11.82 -4.17
C ALA A 43 -7.75 -13.24 -4.64
N LYS A 44 -6.49 -13.67 -4.45
CA LYS A 44 -6.03 -15.01 -4.85
C LYS A 44 -6.79 -16.13 -4.13
N ASN A 45 -7.16 -15.94 -2.87
CA ASN A 45 -7.85 -16.94 -2.07
C ASN A 45 -9.37 -16.90 -2.21
N GLY A 46 -9.91 -16.17 -3.21
CA GLY A 46 -11.34 -16.13 -3.48
C GLY A 46 -12.16 -15.36 -2.44
N VAL A 47 -11.51 -14.50 -1.66
CA VAL A 47 -12.23 -13.58 -0.77
C VAL A 47 -13.00 -12.58 -1.63
N ASN A 48 -14.30 -12.46 -1.37
CA ASN A 48 -15.13 -11.44 -2.02
C ASN A 48 -14.59 -10.05 -1.65
N LEU A 49 -13.90 -9.43 -2.59
CA LEU A 49 -13.46 -8.05 -2.46
C LEU A 49 -14.66 -7.14 -2.75
N PRO A 50 -14.78 -6.00 -2.05
CA PRO A 50 -15.83 -5.03 -2.33
C PRO A 50 -15.76 -4.55 -3.79
N ASP A 51 -16.90 -4.38 -4.45
CA ASP A 51 -16.98 -4.01 -5.89
C ASP A 51 -16.19 -2.75 -6.25
N ASN A 52 -16.01 -1.84 -5.30
CA ASN A 52 -15.25 -0.61 -5.49
C ASN A 52 -13.72 -0.84 -5.54
N PHE A 53 -13.19 -1.99 -5.09
CA PHE A 53 -11.76 -2.29 -5.06
C PHE A 53 -11.12 -2.23 -6.46
N GLN A 54 -11.84 -2.71 -7.47
CA GLN A 54 -11.38 -2.69 -8.86
C GLN A 54 -11.16 -1.26 -9.37
N ILE A 55 -11.98 -0.29 -8.95
CA ILE A 55 -11.90 1.11 -9.37
C ILE A 55 -10.62 1.76 -8.84
N TRP A 56 -10.25 1.51 -7.59
CA TRP A 56 -9.03 2.06 -6.97
C TRP A 56 -7.75 1.54 -7.64
N VAL A 57 -7.72 0.24 -7.94
CA VAL A 57 -6.58 -0.39 -8.65
C VAL A 57 -6.46 0.13 -10.07
N TRP A 58 -7.57 0.27 -10.80
CA TRP A 58 -7.59 0.79 -12.17
C TRP A 58 -7.10 2.24 -12.24
N GLN A 59 -7.52 3.09 -11.29
CA GLN A 59 -7.07 4.47 -11.22
C GLN A 59 -5.58 4.60 -10.88
N ALA A 60 -5.08 3.79 -9.94
CA ALA A 60 -3.65 3.75 -9.61
C ALA A 60 -2.82 3.28 -10.81
N TRP A 61 -3.27 2.25 -11.54
CA TRP A 61 -2.60 1.73 -12.72
C TRP A 61 -2.58 2.75 -13.87
N ARG A 62 -3.70 3.42 -14.14
CA ARG A 62 -3.82 4.47 -15.17
C ARG A 62 -2.86 5.64 -14.93
N LYS A 63 -2.69 6.08 -13.68
CA LYS A 63 -1.76 7.16 -13.32
C LYS A 63 -0.30 6.75 -13.50
N SER A 64 0.04 5.49 -13.22
CA SER A 64 1.39 4.97 -13.42
C SER A 64 1.69 4.74 -14.91
N ALA A 65 0.77 4.13 -15.66
CA ALA A 65 0.93 3.86 -17.08
C ALA A 65 1.04 5.15 -17.93
N SER A 66 0.25 6.18 -17.63
CA SER A 66 0.33 7.47 -18.33
C SER A 66 1.67 8.17 -18.11
N LYS A 67 2.22 8.09 -16.89
CA LYS A 67 3.53 8.67 -16.55
C LYS A 67 4.65 7.99 -17.33
N TRP A 68 4.60 6.66 -17.47
CA TRP A 68 5.56 5.89 -18.26
C TRP A 68 5.41 6.13 -19.76
N TRP A 69 4.19 6.25 -20.27
CA TRP A 69 3.92 6.59 -21.67
C TRP A 69 4.41 7.99 -22.04
N LEU A 70 4.12 9.00 -21.22
CA LEU A 70 4.63 10.36 -21.39
C LEU A 70 6.16 10.41 -21.35
N LYS A 71 6.78 9.70 -20.41
CA LYS A 71 8.25 9.64 -20.29
C LYS A 71 8.90 8.90 -21.46
N SER A 72 8.20 7.92 -22.06
CA SER A 72 8.64 7.22 -23.27
C SER A 72 8.55 8.13 -24.51
N LEU A 73 7.45 8.87 -24.67
CA LEU A 73 7.32 9.86 -25.75
C LEU A 73 8.36 10.97 -25.64
N GLN A 74 8.61 11.46 -24.42
CA GLN A 74 9.63 12.47 -24.14
C GLN A 74 11.03 11.98 -24.54
N ARG A 75 11.31 10.68 -24.36
CA ARG A 75 12.55 10.03 -24.77
C ARG A 75 12.65 9.82 -26.29
N MET A 76 11.53 9.62 -26.98
CA MET A 76 11.49 9.40 -28.44
C MET A 76 11.58 10.69 -29.26
N HIS A 77 11.15 11.83 -28.70
CA HIS A 77 11.14 13.11 -29.43
C HIS A 77 12.32 14.04 -29.14
N GLY A 78 13.28 13.65 -28.28
CA GLY A 78 14.46 14.49 -27.98
C GLY A 78 14.14 15.87 -27.39
N LEU A 79 12.89 16.09 -26.94
CA LEU A 79 12.42 17.37 -26.44
C LEU A 79 12.67 17.46 -24.93
N SER A 80 13.81 18.06 -24.57
CA SER A 80 14.02 18.61 -23.23
C SER A 80 13.27 19.94 -23.12
N TRP A 81 12.13 19.96 -22.42
CA TRP A 81 11.62 21.22 -21.89
C TRP A 81 12.33 21.49 -20.56
N THR A 82 13.11 22.57 -20.52
CA THR A 82 13.56 23.21 -19.28
C THR A 82 12.36 23.87 -18.59
N ASN A 83 12.24 23.58 -17.29
CA ASN A 83 11.37 24.17 -16.25
C ASN A 83 9.91 24.48 -16.59
#